data_AF-A0A2M9LEF6-F1
#
_entry.id   AF-A0A2M9LEF6-F1
#
_cell.length_a   1.000
_cell.length_b   1.000
_cell.length_c   1.000
_cell.angle_alpha   90.00
_cell.angle_beta   90.00
_cell.angle_gamma   90.00
#
_symmetry.space_group_name_H-M   'P 1'
#
loop_
_entity.id
_entity.type
_entity.pdbx_description
1 polymer ?
#
loop_
_entity_poly.entity_id
_entity_poly.type
_entity_poly.pdbx_seq_one_letter_code
_entity_poly.pdbx_strand_id
1 'polypeptide(L)'
;MFDLVSRDPLRRDAAVARHTRSRAELDRALRAMNEAWWAAGQSWSPTDPVLAVSARAARAAHAAAVADTLHGVVGKFHAVRWAGDLDDYRRLAPYAVLFLQWEARHPEQWRSAGPWSPWGLKKRVLRQFADMDVPPPQVPAVTELTLRAVHRGQRCEDLGYVLLARSLDGPALRAGLDAAAHSPDPTVQRRSGYVRWALDHAESPVTAASWRGWCEDAARTA
;
A
#
# COMPACT_ATOMS: atom_id res chain seq x y z
N MET A 1 -8.45 -9.07 13.69
CA MET A 1 -7.90 -7.83 14.30
C MET A 1 -8.24 -6.63 13.44
N PHE A 2 -7.93 -6.67 12.14
CA PHE A 2 -8.38 -5.61 11.23
C PHE A 2 -9.59 -5.98 10.39
N ASP A 3 -9.85 -7.20 9.92
CA ASP A 3 -11.12 -7.65 9.28
C ASP A 3 -11.80 -6.69 8.25
N LEU A 4 -11.08 -5.69 7.75
CA LEU A 4 -11.55 -4.58 6.90
C LEU A 4 -12.01 -5.04 5.52
N VAL A 5 -11.68 -6.28 5.16
CA VAL A 5 -12.02 -6.93 3.89
C VAL A 5 -12.85 -8.20 4.10
N SER A 6 -13.36 -8.42 5.32
CA SER A 6 -14.24 -9.53 5.65
C SER A 6 -15.46 -9.57 4.73
N ARG A 7 -15.84 -10.78 4.29
CA ARG A 7 -17.09 -11.00 3.54
C ARG A 7 -18.32 -10.91 4.44
N ASP A 8 -18.15 -11.18 5.73
CA ASP A 8 -19.18 -10.94 6.75
C ASP A 8 -19.26 -9.43 7.03
N PRO A 9 -20.41 -8.77 6.69
CA PRO A 9 -20.59 -7.34 6.88
C PRO A 9 -20.47 -6.91 8.34
N LEU A 10 -20.95 -7.71 9.30
CA LEU A 10 -20.91 -7.35 10.72
C LEU A 10 -19.47 -7.28 11.25
N ARG A 11 -18.65 -8.27 10.87
CA ARG A 11 -17.22 -8.28 11.22
C ARG A 11 -16.49 -7.11 10.59
N ARG A 12 -16.78 -6.80 9.32
CA ARG A 12 -16.17 -5.67 8.60
C ARG A 12 -16.57 -4.34 9.23
N ASP A 13 -17.85 -4.14 9.54
CA ASP A 13 -18.34 -2.88 10.09
C ASP A 13 -17.80 -2.66 11.51
N ALA A 14 -17.70 -3.71 12.32
CA ALA A 14 -17.02 -3.66 13.62
C ALA A 14 -15.52 -3.31 13.49
N ALA A 15 -14.87 -3.82 12.44
CA ALA A 15 -13.49 -3.49 12.10
C ALA A 15 -13.30 -2.03 11.67
N VAL A 16 -14.18 -1.53 10.79
CA VAL A 16 -14.21 -0.13 10.38
C VAL A 16 -14.45 0.76 11.61
N ALA A 17 -15.38 0.40 12.49
CA ALA A 17 -15.63 1.16 13.72
C ALA A 17 -14.42 1.20 14.67
N ARG A 18 -13.67 0.09 14.81
CA ARG A 18 -12.39 0.08 15.55
C ARG A 18 -11.38 1.01 14.89
N HIS A 19 -11.23 0.93 13.58
CA HIS A 19 -10.30 1.78 12.83
C HIS A 19 -10.65 3.27 12.96
N THR A 20 -11.93 3.64 12.88
CA THR A 20 -12.41 5.01 13.11
C THR A 20 -12.07 5.51 14.52
N ARG A 21 -12.18 4.66 15.54
CA ARG A 21 -11.76 5.02 16.90
C ARG A 21 -10.25 5.24 17.00
N SER A 22 -9.43 4.33 16.46
CA SER A 22 -7.97 4.50 16.42
C SER A 22 -7.58 5.79 15.67
N ARG A 23 -8.30 6.14 14.60
CA ARG A 23 -8.11 7.41 13.88
C ARG A 23 -8.44 8.61 14.75
N ALA A 24 -9.54 8.59 15.51
CA ALA A 24 -9.89 9.69 16.41
C ALA A 24 -8.84 9.91 17.51
N GLU A 25 -8.27 8.82 18.05
CA GLU A 25 -7.16 8.88 19.00
C GLU A 25 -5.88 9.44 18.36
N LEU A 26 -5.57 9.03 17.14
CA LEU A 26 -4.45 9.59 16.37
C LEU A 26 -4.63 11.09 16.11
N ASP A 27 -5.83 11.51 15.70
CA ASP A 27 -6.13 12.92 15.45
C ASP A 27 -6.00 13.74 16.75
N ARG A 28 -6.38 13.18 17.90
CA ARG A 28 -6.18 13.82 19.21
C ARG A 28 -4.70 13.93 19.57
N ALA A 29 -3.94 12.85 19.41
CA ALA A 29 -2.51 12.84 19.71
C ALA A 29 -1.72 13.77 18.78
N LEU A 30 -2.10 13.88 17.51
CA LEU A 30 -1.51 14.81 16.56
C LEU A 30 -1.77 16.27 16.96
N ARG A 31 -2.98 16.62 17.40
CA ARG A 31 -3.27 17.96 17.94
C ARG A 31 -2.42 18.29 19.16
N ALA A 32 -2.37 17.39 20.15
CA ALA A 32 -1.55 17.58 21.35
C ALA A 32 -0.06 17.71 21.01
N MET A 33 0.44 16.93 20.05
CA MET A 33 1.81 17.03 19.56
C MET A 33 2.08 18.39 18.90
N ASN A 34 1.16 18.88 18.06
CA ASN A 34 1.28 20.20 17.43
C ASN A 34 1.22 21.34 18.45
N GLU A 35 0.33 21.26 19.44
CA GLU A 35 0.26 22.25 20.54
C GLU A 35 1.57 22.31 21.32
N ALA A 36 2.15 21.16 21.67
CA ALA A 36 3.44 21.09 22.35
C ALA A 36 4.57 21.68 21.50
N TRP A 37 4.55 21.46 20.17
CA TRP A 37 5.52 22.05 19.24
C TRP A 37 5.43 23.58 19.20
N TRP A 38 4.21 24.12 19.10
CA TRP A 38 3.97 25.56 19.11
C TRP A 38 4.39 26.20 20.43
N ALA A 39 4.03 25.59 21.56
CA ALA A 39 4.45 26.06 22.89
C ALA A 39 5.97 26.04 23.08
N ALA A 40 6.67 25.08 22.46
CA ALA A 40 8.12 24.96 22.45
C ALA A 40 8.83 25.89 21.45
N GLY A 41 8.14 26.90 20.90
CA GLY A 41 8.72 27.83 19.93
C GLY A 41 9.09 27.15 18.61
N GLN A 42 8.28 26.18 18.17
CA GLN A 42 8.50 25.38 16.96
C GLN A 42 9.77 24.51 17.01
N SER A 43 10.24 24.16 18.22
CA SER A 43 11.38 23.26 18.43
C SER A 43 10.94 21.94 19.06
N TRP A 44 11.50 20.84 18.58
CA TRP A 44 11.40 19.53 19.25
C TRP A 44 12.44 19.32 20.35
N SER A 45 13.38 20.26 20.48
CA SER A 45 14.46 20.26 21.45
C SER A 45 14.51 21.62 22.17
N PRO A 46 13.44 22.03 22.88
CA PRO A 46 13.47 23.25 23.65
C PRO A 46 14.48 23.14 24.81
N THR A 47 15.10 24.26 25.16
CA THR A 47 16.05 24.34 26.29
C THR A 47 15.33 24.38 27.64
N ASP A 48 14.07 24.83 27.68
CA ASP A 48 13.22 24.75 28.86
C ASP A 48 12.90 23.27 29.20
N PRO A 49 13.25 22.78 30.41
CA PRO A 49 13.06 21.39 30.78
C PRO A 49 11.60 20.92 30.80
N VAL A 50 10.65 21.78 31.17
CA VAL A 50 9.22 21.45 31.24
C VAL A 50 8.68 21.29 29.82
N LEU A 51 9.04 22.20 28.91
CA LEU A 51 8.66 22.09 27.49
C LEU A 51 9.30 20.86 26.84
N ALA A 52 10.53 20.51 27.19
CA ALA A 52 11.21 19.34 26.65
C ALA A 52 10.52 18.02 27.08
N VAL A 53 10.09 17.93 28.33
CA VAL A 53 9.32 16.78 28.83
C VAL A 53 7.96 16.69 28.12
N SER A 54 7.25 17.81 28.01
CA SER A 54 5.95 17.88 27.33
C SER A 54 6.03 17.47 25.86
N ALA A 55 6.99 18.02 25.10
CA ALA A 55 7.21 17.69 23.71
C ALA A 55 7.56 16.20 23.51
N ARG A 56 8.40 15.61 24.38
CA ARG A 56 8.72 14.18 24.34
C ARG A 56 7.49 13.32 24.62
N ALA A 57 6.71 13.65 25.64
CA ALA A 57 5.49 12.92 26.00
C ALA A 57 4.46 12.97 24.86
N ALA A 58 4.23 14.15 24.27
CA ALA A 58 3.30 14.32 23.16
C ALA A 58 3.74 13.54 21.91
N ARG A 59 5.04 13.54 21.58
CA ARG A 59 5.60 12.71 20.50
C ARG A 59 5.44 11.21 20.77
N ALA A 60 5.68 10.76 22.00
CA ALA A 60 5.51 9.37 22.37
C ALA A 60 4.04 8.92 22.26
N ALA A 61 3.10 9.76 22.73
CA ALA A 61 1.67 9.51 22.60
C ALA A 61 1.24 9.45 21.13
N HIS A 62 1.71 10.37 20.29
CA HIS A 62 1.46 10.32 18.84
C HIS A 62 2.05 9.06 18.19
N ALA A 63 3.29 8.69 18.53
CA ALA A 63 3.91 7.48 17.99
C ALA A 63 3.15 6.20 18.39
N ALA A 64 2.67 6.12 19.63
CA ALA A 64 1.82 5.03 20.11
C ALA A 64 0.49 4.98 19.35
N ALA A 65 -0.19 6.12 19.22
CA ALA A 65 -1.45 6.20 18.48
C ALA A 65 -1.29 5.81 17.00
N VAL A 66 -0.18 6.20 16.35
CA VAL A 66 0.14 5.74 14.98
C VAL A 66 0.30 4.23 14.94
N ALA A 67 1.06 3.65 15.89
CA ALA A 67 1.36 2.22 15.92
C ALA A 67 0.12 1.32 16.03
N ASP A 68 -0.96 1.84 16.61
CA ASP A 68 -2.26 1.14 16.75
C ASP A 68 -3.15 1.21 15.50
N THR A 69 -2.71 1.93 14.46
CA THR A 69 -3.43 1.99 13.17
C THR A 69 -2.83 1.00 12.16
N LEU A 70 -3.66 0.54 11.21
CA LEU A 70 -3.15 -0.22 10.06
C LEU A 70 -2.06 0.56 9.30
N HIS A 71 -2.20 1.89 9.19
CA HIS A 71 -1.20 2.74 8.55
C HIS A 71 0.14 2.71 9.27
N GLY A 72 0.15 2.69 10.61
CA GLY A 72 1.38 2.55 11.40
C GLY A 72 2.02 1.18 11.25
N VAL A 73 1.23 0.11 11.29
CA VAL A 73 1.74 -1.27 11.07
C VAL A 73 2.35 -1.41 9.66
N VAL A 74 1.67 -0.89 8.63
CA VAL A 74 2.19 -0.90 7.25
C VAL A 74 3.36 0.08 7.08
N GLY A 75 3.40 1.17 7.86
CA GLY A 75 4.56 2.06 7.95
C GLY A 75 5.80 1.33 8.50
N LYS A 76 5.63 0.49 9.52
CA LYS A 76 6.69 -0.37 10.05
C LYS A 76 7.17 -1.37 9.00
N PHE A 77 6.25 -1.98 8.24
CA PHE A 77 6.62 -2.85 7.11
C PHE A 77 7.58 -2.15 6.15
N HIS A 78 7.30 -0.89 5.78
CA HIS A 78 8.21 -0.07 4.97
C HIS A 78 9.56 0.21 5.62
N ALA A 79 9.58 0.44 6.94
CA ALA A 79 10.81 0.72 7.66
C ALA A 79 11.79 -0.49 7.69
N VAL A 80 11.29 -1.72 7.56
CA VAL A 80 12.09 -2.95 7.62
C VAL A 80 13.24 -2.95 6.61
N ARG A 81 13.04 -2.39 5.41
CA ARG A 81 14.08 -2.28 4.37
C ARG A 81 15.38 -1.66 4.90
N TRP A 82 15.27 -0.70 5.82
CA TRP A 82 16.42 0.03 6.37
C TRP A 82 16.98 -0.64 7.63
N ALA A 83 16.18 -1.46 8.30
CA ALA A 83 16.60 -2.20 9.49
C ALA A 83 17.29 -3.54 9.15
N GLY A 84 17.03 -4.10 7.95
CA GLY A 84 17.61 -5.37 7.51
C GLY A 84 16.99 -6.63 8.13
N ASP A 85 15.84 -6.50 8.79
CA ASP A 85 15.18 -7.60 9.51
C ASP A 85 14.17 -8.36 8.63
N LEU A 86 14.60 -9.47 8.02
CA LEU A 86 13.75 -10.29 7.16
C LEU A 86 12.60 -10.99 7.91
N ASP A 87 12.71 -11.21 9.22
CA ASP A 87 11.65 -11.85 9.99
C ASP A 87 10.52 -10.87 10.27
N ASP A 88 10.86 -9.62 10.58
CA ASP A 88 9.88 -8.53 10.66
C ASP A 88 9.21 -8.28 9.31
N TYR A 89 9.94 -8.38 8.20
CA TYR A 89 9.35 -8.30 6.85
C TYR A 89 8.25 -9.36 6.66
N ARG A 90 8.56 -10.63 6.94
CA ARG A 90 7.62 -11.76 6.80
C ARG A 90 6.43 -11.62 7.74
N ARG A 91 6.68 -11.21 8.99
CA ARG A 91 5.65 -11.03 10.03
C ARG A 91 4.68 -9.90 9.69
N LEU A 92 5.16 -8.84 9.06
CA LEU A 92 4.36 -7.65 8.72
C LEU A 92 3.70 -7.73 7.33
N ALA A 93 4.20 -8.57 6.42
CA ALA A 93 3.67 -8.73 5.06
C ALA A 93 2.14 -8.97 4.99
N PRO A 94 1.51 -9.80 5.85
CA PRO A 94 0.05 -9.98 5.83
C PRO A 94 -0.74 -8.68 6.02
N TYR A 95 -0.20 -7.73 6.79
CA TYR A 95 -0.86 -6.42 7.00
C TYR A 95 -0.71 -5.50 5.79
N ALA A 96 0.43 -5.55 5.10
CA ALA A 96 0.62 -4.87 3.82
C ALA A 96 -0.30 -5.43 2.73
N VAL A 97 -0.49 -6.76 2.67
CA VAL A 97 -1.47 -7.38 1.78
C VAL A 97 -2.89 -6.95 2.14
N LEU A 98 -3.27 -6.99 3.41
CA LEU A 98 -4.58 -6.52 3.88
C LEU A 98 -4.85 -5.06 3.46
N PHE A 99 -3.84 -4.20 3.58
CA PHE A 99 -3.94 -2.80 3.16
C PHE A 99 -4.23 -2.65 1.66
N LEU A 100 -3.57 -3.43 0.81
CA LEU A 100 -3.84 -3.45 -0.63
C LEU A 100 -5.20 -4.08 -0.97
N GLN A 101 -5.61 -5.13 -0.25
CA GLN A 101 -6.95 -5.72 -0.39
C GLN A 101 -8.06 -4.73 0.00
N TRP A 102 -7.83 -3.91 1.02
CA TRP A 102 -8.78 -2.88 1.42
C TRP A 102 -8.92 -1.79 0.34
N GLU A 103 -7.79 -1.35 -0.25
CA GLU A 103 -7.80 -0.44 -1.41
C GLU A 103 -8.60 -1.02 -2.59
N ALA A 104 -8.37 -2.30 -2.90
CA ALA A 104 -9.01 -2.96 -4.03
C ALA A 104 -10.53 -3.09 -3.84
N ARG A 105 -10.99 -3.44 -2.63
CA ARG A 105 -12.40 -3.78 -2.33
C ARG A 105 -13.24 -2.59 -1.87
N HIS A 106 -12.66 -1.67 -1.11
CA HIS A 106 -13.38 -0.54 -0.50
C HIS A 106 -12.57 0.76 -0.63
N PRO A 107 -12.33 1.26 -1.86
CA PRO A 107 -11.39 2.35 -2.12
C PRO A 107 -11.73 3.66 -1.41
N GLU A 108 -13.02 3.99 -1.25
CA GLU A 108 -13.44 5.23 -0.57
C GLU A 108 -13.21 5.17 0.94
N GLN A 109 -13.46 4.02 1.56
CA GLN A 109 -13.15 3.80 2.98
C GLN A 109 -11.64 3.83 3.19
N TRP A 110 -10.89 3.16 2.32
CA TRP A 110 -9.42 3.16 2.36
C TRP A 110 -8.84 4.56 2.18
N ARG A 111 -9.40 5.38 1.28
CA ARG A 111 -8.96 6.77 1.04
C ARG A 111 -9.19 7.67 2.25
N SER A 112 -10.30 7.49 2.95
CA SER A 112 -10.68 8.28 4.13
C SER A 112 -10.11 7.74 5.45
N ALA A 113 -9.40 6.61 5.42
CA ALA A 113 -8.97 5.89 6.61
C ALA A 113 -7.82 6.53 7.39
N GLY A 114 -6.97 7.34 6.75
CA GLY A 114 -5.75 7.88 7.36
C GLY A 114 -5.77 9.40 7.48
N PRO A 115 -4.94 9.98 8.37
CA PRO A 115 -4.69 11.41 8.39
C PRO A 115 -3.83 11.88 7.20
N TRP A 116 -3.18 10.95 6.49
CA TRP A 116 -2.34 11.22 5.33
C TRP A 116 -2.86 10.52 4.08
N SER A 117 -2.45 11.04 2.92
CA SER A 117 -2.73 10.41 1.63
C SER A 117 -2.19 8.97 1.60
N PRO A 118 -3.06 7.95 1.44
CA PRO A 118 -2.65 6.55 1.50
C PRO A 118 -1.93 6.09 0.22
N TRP A 119 -1.95 6.91 -0.84
CA TRP A 119 -1.27 6.63 -2.11
C TRP A 119 0.25 6.51 -1.96
N GLY A 120 0.86 7.41 -1.19
CA GLY A 120 2.29 7.36 -0.92
C GLY A 120 2.70 6.08 -0.18
N LEU A 121 1.84 5.60 0.72
CA LEU A 121 2.07 4.33 1.41
C LEU A 121 1.86 3.12 0.48
N LYS A 122 0.81 3.13 -0.35
CA LYS A 122 0.58 2.11 -1.40
C LYS A 122 1.80 1.95 -2.31
N LYS A 123 2.31 3.06 -2.85
CA LYS A 123 3.51 3.07 -3.69
C LYS A 123 4.69 2.36 -3.02
N ARG A 124 4.94 2.73 -1.76
CA ARG A 124 6.04 2.17 -0.96
C ARG A 124 5.86 0.67 -0.70
N VAL A 125 4.64 0.23 -0.37
CA VAL A 125 4.33 -1.20 -0.18
C VAL A 125 4.54 -2.00 -1.46
N LEU A 126 4.01 -1.53 -2.60
CA LEU A 126 4.16 -2.21 -3.88
C LEU A 126 5.63 -2.32 -4.29
N ARG A 127 6.38 -1.22 -4.13
CA ARG A 127 7.82 -1.21 -4.42
C ARG A 127 8.60 -2.15 -3.51
N GLN A 128 8.28 -2.19 -2.22
CA GLN A 128 8.99 -3.07 -1.30
C GLN A 128 8.75 -4.55 -1.60
N PHE A 129 7.52 -4.95 -1.93
CA PHE A 129 7.27 -6.31 -2.39
C PHE A 129 8.01 -6.64 -3.69
N ALA A 130 8.13 -5.69 -4.62
CA ALA A 130 8.92 -5.87 -5.83
C ALA A 130 10.43 -5.95 -5.56
N ASP A 131 10.95 -5.21 -4.56
CA ASP A 131 12.38 -5.16 -4.23
C ASP A 131 12.84 -6.32 -3.32
N MET A 132 11.95 -6.88 -2.48
CA MET A 132 12.29 -7.87 -1.43
C MET A 132 11.60 -9.23 -1.61
N ASP A 133 10.94 -9.43 -2.75
CA ASP A 133 10.05 -10.55 -3.07
C ASP A 133 8.85 -10.71 -2.14
N VAL A 134 7.74 -11.25 -2.68
CA VAL A 134 6.55 -11.53 -1.88
C VAL A 134 6.77 -12.80 -1.05
N PRO A 135 6.60 -12.76 0.29
CA PRO A 135 6.71 -13.97 1.10
C PRO A 135 5.78 -15.08 0.60
N PRO A 136 6.21 -16.35 0.52
CA PRO A 136 5.43 -17.42 -0.11
C PRO A 136 3.98 -17.56 0.37
N PRO A 137 3.65 -17.41 1.67
CA PRO A 137 2.25 -17.47 2.12
C PRO A 137 1.35 -16.37 1.56
N GLN A 138 1.94 -15.26 1.10
CA GLN A 138 1.23 -14.10 0.57
C GLN A 138 1.14 -14.09 -0.95
N VAL A 139 1.96 -14.87 -1.66
CA VAL A 139 2.01 -14.92 -3.14
C VAL A 139 0.61 -15.05 -3.75
N PRO A 140 -0.27 -15.99 -3.35
CA PRO A 140 -1.59 -16.12 -3.97
C PRO A 140 -2.45 -14.86 -3.86
N ALA A 141 -2.44 -14.21 -2.68
CA ALA A 141 -3.21 -13.01 -2.42
C ALA A 141 -2.68 -11.80 -3.20
N VAL A 142 -1.36 -11.69 -3.35
CA VAL A 142 -0.75 -10.61 -4.12
C VAL A 142 -0.92 -10.82 -5.61
N THR A 143 -0.82 -12.06 -6.11
CA THR A 143 -1.17 -12.41 -7.50
C THR A 143 -2.62 -12.03 -7.81
N GLU A 144 -3.57 -12.35 -6.92
CA GLU A 144 -4.97 -11.95 -7.10
C GLU A 144 -5.12 -10.41 -7.16
N LEU A 145 -4.40 -9.66 -6.33
CA LEU A 145 -4.41 -8.20 -6.34
C LEU A 145 -3.86 -7.63 -7.66
N THR A 146 -2.76 -8.17 -8.16
CA THR A 146 -2.15 -7.78 -9.44
C THR A 146 -3.13 -8.03 -10.59
N LEU A 147 -3.77 -9.20 -10.64
CA LEU A 147 -4.79 -9.50 -11.67
C LEU A 147 -6.02 -8.60 -11.53
N ARG A 148 -6.50 -8.34 -10.30
CA ARG A 148 -7.60 -7.39 -10.07
C ARG A 148 -7.24 -5.98 -10.55
N ALA A 149 -5.99 -5.55 -10.41
CA ALA A 149 -5.54 -4.24 -10.90
C ALA A 149 -5.60 -4.15 -12.44
N VAL A 150 -5.30 -5.25 -13.13
CA VAL A 150 -5.46 -5.37 -14.60
C VAL A 150 -6.93 -5.26 -15.02
N HIS A 151 -7.84 -5.89 -14.27
CA HIS A 151 -9.27 -5.96 -14.60
C HIS A 151 -10.09 -4.71 -14.26
N ARG A 152 -9.54 -3.74 -13.53
CA ARG A 152 -10.28 -2.53 -13.09
C ARG A 152 -9.79 -1.27 -13.81
N GLY A 153 -10.46 -0.13 -13.63
CA GLY A 153 -9.93 1.17 -14.09
C GLY A 153 -8.61 1.55 -13.41
N GLN A 154 -7.74 2.30 -14.13
CA GLN A 154 -6.42 2.71 -13.62
C GLN A 154 -6.62 3.65 -12.44
N ARG A 155 -5.92 3.39 -11.34
CA ARG A 155 -5.87 4.24 -10.16
C ARG A 155 -4.43 4.71 -9.93
N CYS A 156 -4.31 5.67 -9.02
CA CYS A 156 -3.02 6.19 -8.60
C CYS A 156 -2.09 5.06 -8.12
N GLU A 157 -0.83 5.13 -8.57
CA GLU A 157 0.26 4.19 -8.26
C GLU A 157 0.07 2.75 -8.79
N ASP A 158 -0.89 2.50 -9.69
CA ASP A 158 -1.12 1.14 -10.22
C ASP A 158 0.02 0.59 -11.07
N LEU A 159 0.91 1.45 -11.61
CA LEU A 159 2.15 0.98 -12.24
C LEU A 159 3.02 0.15 -11.28
N GLY A 160 2.88 0.34 -9.97
CA GLY A 160 3.55 -0.49 -8.97
C GLY A 160 3.13 -1.96 -9.03
N TYR A 161 1.91 -2.29 -9.48
CA TYR A 161 1.49 -3.67 -9.68
C TYR A 161 2.21 -4.35 -10.86
N VAL A 162 2.66 -3.58 -11.85
CA VAL A 162 3.44 -4.11 -12.97
C VAL A 162 4.86 -4.46 -12.54
N LEU A 163 5.48 -3.63 -11.70
CA LEU A 163 6.77 -3.98 -11.07
C LEU A 163 6.63 -5.23 -10.19
N LEU A 164 5.57 -5.28 -9.39
CA LEU A 164 5.27 -6.42 -8.53
C LEU A 164 5.02 -7.71 -9.31
N ALA A 165 4.42 -7.62 -10.49
CA ALA A 165 4.20 -8.76 -11.37
C ALA A 165 5.49 -9.52 -11.69
N ARG A 166 6.63 -8.82 -11.83
CA ARG A 166 7.94 -9.46 -12.09
C ARG A 166 8.38 -10.39 -10.96
N SER A 167 8.22 -9.96 -9.70
CA SER A 167 8.52 -10.80 -8.52
C SER A 167 7.54 -11.98 -8.35
N LEU A 168 6.43 -11.96 -9.08
CA LEU A 168 5.36 -12.96 -9.04
C LEU A 168 5.32 -13.82 -10.31
N ASP A 169 6.31 -13.70 -11.20
CA ASP A 169 6.28 -14.39 -12.48
C ASP A 169 6.21 -15.90 -12.24
N GLY A 170 5.18 -16.51 -12.82
CA GLY A 170 4.85 -17.90 -12.59
C GLY A 170 3.54 -18.29 -13.24
N PRO A 171 3.22 -19.60 -13.24
CA PRO A 171 2.11 -20.14 -14.02
C PRO A 171 0.76 -19.50 -13.69
N ALA A 172 0.48 -19.24 -12.41
CA ALA A 172 -0.79 -18.65 -11.98
C ALA A 172 -0.99 -17.21 -12.49
N LEU A 173 0.07 -16.39 -12.44
CA LEU A 173 0.01 -15.02 -12.95
C LEU A 173 -0.12 -15.01 -14.47
N ARG A 174 0.71 -15.81 -15.18
CA ARG A 174 0.69 -15.89 -16.64
C ARG A 174 -0.66 -16.37 -17.16
N ALA A 175 -1.22 -17.44 -16.59
CA ALA A 175 -2.55 -17.92 -16.97
C ALA A 175 -3.66 -16.88 -16.73
N GLY A 176 -3.57 -16.12 -15.63
CA GLY A 176 -4.51 -15.02 -15.37
C GLY A 176 -4.39 -13.88 -16.38
N LEU A 177 -3.18 -13.51 -16.79
CA LEU A 177 -2.92 -12.50 -17.82
C LEU A 177 -3.36 -12.98 -19.21
N ASP A 178 -3.19 -14.27 -19.52
CA ASP A 178 -3.70 -14.90 -20.74
C ASP A 178 -5.22 -14.81 -20.81
N ALA A 179 -5.91 -15.17 -19.73
CA ALA A 179 -7.36 -15.02 -19.66
C ALA A 179 -7.79 -13.56 -19.83
N ALA A 180 -7.10 -12.61 -19.19
CA ALA A 180 -7.37 -11.19 -19.31
C ALA A 180 -7.12 -10.65 -20.74
N ALA A 181 -6.17 -11.22 -21.49
CA ALA A 181 -5.94 -10.86 -22.89
C ALA A 181 -7.11 -11.23 -23.82
N HIS A 182 -7.98 -12.16 -23.41
CA HIS A 182 -9.20 -12.53 -24.11
C HIS A 182 -10.46 -11.85 -23.54
N SER A 183 -10.30 -10.88 -22.64
CA SER A 183 -11.41 -10.11 -22.09
C SER A 183 -12.15 -9.34 -23.18
N PRO A 184 -13.49 -9.21 -23.15
CA PRO A 184 -14.20 -8.34 -24.08
C PRO A 184 -13.92 -6.84 -23.85
N ASP A 185 -13.30 -6.45 -22.73
CA ASP A 185 -12.90 -5.07 -22.45
C ASP A 185 -11.51 -4.78 -23.05
N PRO A 186 -11.39 -3.90 -24.06
CA PRO A 186 -10.12 -3.54 -24.69
C PRO A 186 -9.11 -2.92 -23.69
N THR A 187 -9.58 -2.29 -22.63
CA THR A 187 -8.71 -1.74 -21.57
C THR A 187 -8.01 -2.85 -20.82
N VAL A 188 -8.74 -3.92 -20.49
CA VAL A 188 -8.19 -5.09 -19.81
C VAL A 188 -7.20 -5.82 -20.72
N GLN A 189 -7.55 -6.02 -21.99
CA GLN A 189 -6.66 -6.63 -22.99
C GLN A 189 -5.32 -5.88 -23.10
N ARG A 190 -5.36 -4.54 -23.24
CA ARG A 190 -4.15 -3.72 -23.32
C ARG A 190 -3.30 -3.82 -22.07
N ARG A 191 -3.93 -3.79 -20.89
CA ARG A 191 -3.17 -3.87 -19.63
C ARG A 191 -2.56 -5.23 -19.40
N SER A 192 -3.29 -6.31 -19.68
CA SER A 192 -2.70 -7.65 -19.59
C SER A 192 -1.56 -7.81 -20.58
N GLY A 193 -1.72 -7.30 -21.81
CA GLY A 193 -0.66 -7.25 -22.82
C GLY A 193 0.59 -6.53 -22.34
N TYR A 194 0.45 -5.33 -21.76
CA TYR A 194 1.60 -4.60 -21.22
C TYR A 194 2.27 -5.31 -20.04
N VAL A 195 1.49 -5.87 -19.12
CA VAL A 195 2.06 -6.62 -17.99
C VAL A 195 2.85 -7.81 -18.51
N ARG A 196 2.31 -8.58 -19.46
CA ARG A 196 3.03 -9.69 -20.11
C ARG A 196 4.32 -9.23 -20.77
N TRP A 197 4.24 -8.17 -21.58
CA TRP A 197 5.43 -7.57 -22.18
C TRP A 197 6.47 -7.21 -21.11
N ALA A 198 6.05 -6.62 -19.99
CA ALA A 198 6.94 -6.23 -18.91
C ALA A 198 7.54 -7.44 -18.14
N LEU A 199 6.86 -8.60 -18.14
CA LEU A 199 7.41 -9.87 -17.63
C LEU A 199 8.49 -10.41 -18.57
N ASP A 200 8.24 -10.35 -19.88
CA ASP A 200 9.17 -10.88 -20.89
C ASP A 200 10.38 -9.95 -21.14
N HIS A 201 10.31 -8.69 -20.67
CA HIS A 201 11.36 -7.66 -20.79
C HIS A 201 11.72 -7.11 -19.40
N ALA A 202 12.25 -7.95 -18.52
CA ALA A 202 12.50 -7.62 -17.12
C ALA A 202 13.50 -6.46 -16.92
N GLU A 203 14.41 -6.26 -17.85
CA GLU A 203 15.39 -5.16 -17.88
C GLU A 203 14.78 -3.80 -18.25
N SER A 204 13.63 -3.81 -18.94
CA SER A 204 12.98 -2.59 -19.39
C SER A 204 12.34 -1.84 -18.21
N PRO A 205 12.42 -0.50 -18.15
CA PRO A 205 11.85 0.25 -17.04
C PRO A 205 10.32 0.28 -17.12
N VAL A 206 9.65 0.03 -15.99
CA VAL A 206 8.19 0.20 -15.86
C VAL A 206 7.90 1.64 -15.44
N THR A 207 7.45 2.46 -16.38
CA THR A 207 7.15 3.88 -16.18
C THR A 207 5.90 4.27 -16.95
N ALA A 208 5.33 5.45 -16.64
CA ALA A 208 4.24 6.00 -17.44
C ALA A 208 4.65 6.27 -18.90
N ALA A 209 5.94 6.48 -19.16
CA ALA A 209 6.45 6.64 -20.52
C ALA A 209 6.49 5.30 -21.26
N SER A 210 7.01 4.23 -20.63
CA SER A 210 7.04 2.90 -21.28
C SER A 210 5.64 2.32 -21.48
N TRP A 211 4.69 2.57 -20.57
CA TRP A 211 3.28 2.26 -20.80
C TRP A 211 2.72 2.97 -22.05
N ARG A 212 2.94 4.29 -22.16
CA ARG A 212 2.44 5.07 -23.31
C ARG A 212 3.06 4.60 -24.63
N GLY A 213 4.38 4.42 -24.66
CA GLY A 213 5.08 3.91 -25.84
C GLY A 213 4.56 2.53 -26.26
N TRP A 214 4.36 1.62 -25.29
CA TRP A 214 3.77 0.32 -25.58
C TRP A 214 2.34 0.42 -26.14
N CYS A 215 1.51 1.32 -25.62
CA CYS A 215 0.16 1.54 -26.16
C CYS A 215 0.18 2.10 -27.59
N GLU A 216 1.12 2.99 -27.90
CA GLU A 216 1.32 3.53 -29.24
C GLU A 216 1.78 2.43 -30.22
N ASP A 217 2.71 1.58 -29.78
CA ASP A 217 3.20 0.43 -30.57
C ASP A 217 2.09 -0.58 -30.84
N ALA A 218 1.33 -0.94 -29.80
CA ALA A 218 0.20 -1.87 -29.91
C ALA A 218 -0.92 -1.32 -30.81
N ALA A 219 -1.10 0.00 -30.88
CA ALA A 219 -2.06 0.62 -31.79
C ALA A 219 -1.58 0.64 -33.25
N ARG A 220 -0.28 0.54 -33.50
CA ARG A 220 0.29 0.47 -34.87
C ARG A 220 0.28 -0.94 -35.44
N THR A 221 0.22 -1.96 -34.59
CA THR A 221 0.26 -3.39 -34.98
C THR A 221 -1.11 -4.07 -35.01
N ALA A 222 -2.17 -3.37 -34.58
CA ALA A 222 -3.57 -3.80 -34.62
C ALA A 222 -4.27 -3.32 -35.89
#